data_AF-A0A165FWM9-F1
#
_entry.id   AF-A0A165FWM9-F1
#
_cell.length_a   1.000
_cell.length_b   1.000
_cell.length_c   1.000
_cell.angle_alpha   90.00
_cell.angle_beta   90.00
_cell.angle_gamma   90.00
#
_symmetry.space_group_name_H-M   'P 1'
#
loop_
_entity.id
_entity.type
_entity.pdbx_description
1 polymer ?
#
loop_
_entity_poly.entity_id
_entity_poly.type
_entity_poly.pdbx_seq_one_letter_code
_entity_poly.pdbx_strand_id
1 'polypeptide(L)'
;MQQQQQSCASLPLMRFFAAVPVVVVALLPSFASAFINGIVSLKGSYKADETTSTFPVTFSTGSTKVEFFDLAVSFGLSTPAEHTVNNTLGNPLFNADLLAMRRSSTGPGQLTIQVPISNSDLYNGAGTYVLTAAVLRATGNQNAYLFRADPFTITFNATLS
;
A
#
# COMPACT_ATOMS: atom_id res chain seq x y z
N MET A 1 -19.43 89.22 -23.54
CA MET A 1 -18.04 89.28 -24.02
C MET A 1 -17.20 88.37 -23.12
N GLN A 2 -16.30 87.59 -23.73
CA GLN A 2 -15.16 86.82 -23.18
C GLN A 2 -15.48 85.69 -22.17
N GLN A 3 -15.43 84.40 -22.53
CA GLN A 3 -14.30 83.48 -22.83
C GLN A 3 -13.34 83.20 -21.65
N GLN A 4 -13.33 81.93 -21.19
CA GLN A 4 -12.16 81.04 -20.97
C GLN A 4 -12.66 79.74 -20.27
N GLN A 5 -12.83 78.61 -20.96
CA GLN A 5 -11.89 77.51 -21.27
C GLN A 5 -11.32 76.70 -20.08
N GLN A 6 -11.56 75.38 -20.17
CA GLN A 6 -10.72 74.23 -19.77
C GLN A 6 -10.64 73.90 -18.26
N SER A 7 -10.55 72.65 -17.78
CA SER A 7 -10.33 71.31 -18.36
C SER A 7 -10.70 70.22 -17.31
N CYS A 8 -11.11 69.04 -17.81
CA CYS A 8 -11.09 67.67 -17.27
C CYS A 8 -10.59 67.39 -15.83
N ALA A 9 -11.33 66.53 -15.11
CA ALA A 9 -10.78 65.28 -14.55
C ALA A 9 -11.90 64.36 -14.00
N SER A 10 -12.00 63.14 -14.55
CA SER A 10 -12.79 62.03 -14.00
C SER A 10 -12.05 61.39 -12.83
N LEU A 11 -12.73 61.17 -11.70
CA LEU A 11 -12.21 60.34 -10.60
C LEU A 11 -12.93 58.98 -10.57
N PRO A 12 -12.18 57.86 -10.57
CA PRO A 12 -12.74 56.53 -10.67
C PRO A 12 -13.27 56.01 -9.32
N LEU A 13 -14.34 55.23 -9.44
CA LEU A 13 -14.99 54.44 -8.39
C LEU A 13 -13.98 53.51 -7.69
N MET A 14 -13.71 53.79 -6.43
CA MET A 14 -12.83 53.00 -5.55
C MET A 14 -13.50 51.65 -5.27
N ARG A 15 -13.10 50.60 -5.99
CA ARG A 15 -13.51 49.22 -5.71
C ARG A 15 -12.74 48.72 -4.49
N PHE A 16 -13.48 48.45 -3.41
CA PHE A 16 -12.97 47.71 -2.26
C PHE A 16 -12.63 46.28 -2.70
N PHE A 17 -11.34 45.97 -2.76
CA PHE A 17 -10.89 44.58 -2.85
C PHE A 17 -11.03 43.95 -1.47
N ALA A 18 -12.03 43.08 -1.31
CA ALA A 18 -12.11 42.18 -0.17
C ALA A 18 -10.94 41.19 -0.27
N ALA A 19 -9.96 41.33 0.63
CA ALA A 19 -8.89 40.36 0.78
C ALA A 19 -9.47 39.08 1.40
N VAL A 20 -9.59 38.03 0.59
CA VAL A 20 -9.86 36.67 1.09
C VAL A 20 -8.57 36.17 1.72
N PRO A 21 -8.54 35.80 3.02
CA PRO A 21 -7.36 35.22 3.62
C PRO A 21 -7.17 33.82 3.03
N VAL A 22 -6.18 33.69 2.15
CA VAL A 22 -5.68 32.39 1.68
C VAL A 22 -5.01 31.73 2.89
N VAL A 23 -5.75 30.84 3.55
CA VAL A 23 -5.20 29.96 4.57
C VAL A 23 -4.26 28.99 3.85
N VAL A 24 -2.98 29.34 3.79
CA VAL A 24 -1.90 28.42 3.41
C VAL A 24 -1.79 27.41 4.55
N VAL A 25 -2.59 26.35 4.50
CA VAL A 25 -2.31 25.14 5.26
C VAL A 25 -1.01 24.59 4.70
N ALA A 26 0.08 24.81 5.43
CA ALA A 26 1.38 24.27 5.12
C ALA A 26 1.25 22.76 4.91
N LEU A 27 1.37 22.33 3.65
CA LEU A 27 1.62 20.97 3.23
C LEU A 27 3.00 20.58 3.78
N LEU A 28 3.08 20.27 5.07
CA LEU A 28 4.20 19.51 5.58
C LEU A 28 4.16 18.18 4.84
N PRO A 29 5.20 17.82 4.06
CA PRO A 29 5.27 16.49 3.48
C PRO A 29 5.20 15.50 4.63
N SER A 30 4.09 14.77 4.70
CA SER A 30 3.93 13.67 5.62
C SER A 30 4.93 12.59 5.21
N PHE A 31 6.15 12.65 5.74
CA PHE A 31 7.16 11.58 5.67
C PHE A 31 6.72 10.38 6.52
N ALA A 32 5.48 9.94 6.33
CA ALA A 32 4.92 8.75 6.96
C ALA A 32 5.07 7.62 5.95
N SER A 33 6.03 6.72 6.18
CA SER A 33 6.15 5.52 5.37
C SER A 33 5.09 4.49 5.80
N ALA A 34 4.63 3.66 4.86
CA ALA A 34 3.67 2.60 5.11
C ALA A 34 4.31 1.46 5.90
N PHE A 35 3.82 1.18 7.11
CA PHE A 35 4.24 0.01 7.89
C PHE A 35 3.14 -1.03 7.91
N ILE A 36 3.39 -2.25 7.41
CA ILE A 36 2.49 -3.38 7.58
C ILE A 36 2.56 -3.85 9.04
N ASN A 37 1.41 -3.82 9.72
CA ASN A 37 1.27 -4.21 11.13
C ASN A 37 0.47 -5.51 11.32
N GLY A 38 -0.18 -6.02 10.28
CA GLY A 38 -1.01 -7.21 10.36
C GLY A 38 -1.57 -7.63 9.01
N ILE A 39 -2.15 -8.83 9.00
CA ILE A 39 -2.85 -9.41 7.85
C ILE A 39 -4.29 -9.72 8.28
N VAL A 40 -5.25 -9.45 7.39
CA VAL A 40 -6.66 -9.79 7.62
C VAL A 40 -6.89 -11.20 7.11
N SER A 41 -7.40 -12.08 7.98
CA SER A 41 -7.73 -13.46 7.59
C SER A 41 -8.86 -13.50 6.56
N LEU A 42 -8.76 -14.41 5.60
CA LEU A 42 -9.85 -14.70 4.67
C LEU A 42 -11.06 -15.27 5.43
N LYS A 43 -12.26 -14.79 5.13
CA LYS A 43 -13.51 -15.42 5.54
C LYS A 43 -14.03 -16.29 4.39
N GLY A 44 -14.00 -17.61 4.55
CA GLY A 44 -14.58 -18.58 3.60
C GLY A 44 -13.55 -19.42 2.85
N SER A 45 -13.98 -20.01 1.74
CA SER A 45 -13.14 -20.83 0.85
C SER A 45 -12.72 -20.03 -0.38
N TYR A 46 -11.51 -20.32 -0.88
CA TYR A 46 -11.01 -19.80 -2.14
C TYR A 46 -11.28 -20.82 -3.25
N LYS A 47 -11.80 -20.35 -4.38
CA LYS A 47 -11.96 -21.17 -5.58
C LYS A 47 -10.92 -20.73 -6.60
N ALA A 48 -9.93 -21.58 -6.87
CA ALA A 48 -8.92 -21.34 -7.87
C ALA A 48 -9.46 -21.75 -9.26
N ASP A 49 -9.10 -21.01 -10.28
CA ASP A 49 -9.29 -21.36 -11.68
C ASP A 49 -7.93 -21.65 -12.33
N GLU A 50 -7.92 -22.08 -13.59
CA GLU A 50 -6.68 -22.48 -14.25
C GLU A 50 -5.77 -21.30 -14.66
N THR A 51 -6.27 -20.07 -14.78
CA THR A 51 -5.55 -19.01 -15.53
C THR A 51 -5.64 -17.58 -15.00
N THR A 52 -6.68 -17.24 -14.25
CA THR A 52 -7.01 -15.85 -13.87
C THR A 52 -7.30 -15.62 -12.39
N SER A 53 -7.38 -16.68 -11.58
CA SER A 53 -7.79 -16.52 -10.19
C SER A 53 -6.75 -15.80 -9.36
N THR A 54 -7.22 -14.80 -8.61
CA THR A 54 -6.39 -14.02 -7.68
C THR A 54 -6.95 -14.14 -6.27
N PHE A 55 -6.07 -14.41 -5.32
CA PHE A 55 -6.36 -14.41 -3.90
C PHE A 55 -6.12 -13.01 -3.30
N PRO A 56 -7.16 -12.34 -2.77
CA PRO A 56 -6.99 -11.02 -2.18
C PRO A 56 -6.33 -11.12 -0.79
N VAL A 57 -5.14 -10.55 -0.65
CA VAL A 57 -4.46 -10.42 0.64
C VAL A 57 -4.55 -8.99 1.12
N THR A 58 -5.29 -8.78 2.21
CA THR A 58 -5.45 -7.45 2.81
C THR A 58 -4.56 -7.30 4.03
N PHE A 59 -3.63 -6.34 3.95
CA PHE A 59 -2.78 -5.92 5.04
C PHE A 59 -3.40 -4.74 5.77
N SER A 60 -3.28 -4.76 7.09
CA SER A 60 -3.45 -3.56 7.90
C SER A 60 -2.15 -2.76 7.83
N THR A 61 -2.29 -1.45 7.60
CA THR A 61 -1.16 -0.53 7.45
C THR A 61 -1.23 0.56 8.51
N GLY A 62 -0.06 0.99 8.96
CA GLY A 62 0.14 2.11 9.88
C GLY A 62 1.12 3.12 9.30
N SER A 63 1.35 4.19 10.05
CA SER A 63 2.35 5.21 9.73
C SER A 63 3.59 5.07 10.60
N THR A 64 4.77 5.18 10.00
CA THR A 64 6.04 5.27 10.72
C THR A 64 6.84 6.47 10.24
N LYS A 65 7.68 7.02 11.14
CA LYS A 65 8.66 8.08 10.82
C LYS A 65 9.97 7.53 10.23
N VAL A 66 10.07 6.21 10.08
CA VAL A 66 11.23 5.55 9.49
C VAL A 66 10.97 5.38 7.99
N GLU A 67 11.88 5.86 7.15
CA GLU A 67 11.81 5.61 5.71
C GLU A 67 12.29 4.19 5.39
N PHE A 68 11.58 3.52 4.48
CA PHE A 68 12.02 2.25 3.90
C PHE A 68 12.73 2.53 2.58
N PHE A 69 13.98 2.08 2.43
CA PHE A 69 14.69 2.10 1.14
C PHE A 69 14.20 1.02 0.21
N ASP A 70 13.75 -0.09 0.78
CA ASP A 70 13.12 -1.19 0.08
C ASP A 70 11.98 -1.74 0.94
N LEU A 71 10.86 -2.00 0.29
CA LEU A 71 9.67 -2.58 0.89
C LEU A 71 9.03 -3.52 -0.12
N ALA A 72 9.12 -4.81 0.17
CA ALA A 72 8.55 -5.85 -0.66
C ALA A 72 7.74 -6.85 0.19
N VAL A 73 6.84 -7.58 -0.47
CA VAL A 73 6.12 -8.69 0.12
C VAL A 73 6.33 -9.92 -0.73
N SER A 74 6.93 -10.95 -0.13
CA SER A 74 7.10 -12.25 -0.76
C SER A 74 6.03 -13.21 -0.27
N PHE A 75 5.34 -13.84 -1.21
CA PHE A 75 4.27 -14.80 -0.95
C PHE A 75 4.77 -16.21 -1.24
N GLY A 76 4.43 -17.14 -0.36
CA GLY A 76 4.60 -18.56 -0.61
C GLY A 76 3.46 -19.38 -0.04
N LEU A 77 3.32 -20.59 -0.56
CA LEU A 77 2.22 -21.50 -0.25
C LEU A 77 2.75 -22.80 0.33
N SER A 78 2.09 -23.29 1.36
CA SER A 78 2.40 -24.58 1.96
C SER A 78 1.12 -25.30 2.36
N THR A 79 1.18 -26.63 2.50
CA THR A 79 0.15 -27.37 3.23
C THR A 79 0.37 -27.20 4.74
N PRO A 80 -0.67 -27.39 5.58
CA PRO A 80 -0.50 -27.40 7.04
C PRO A 80 0.54 -28.41 7.54
N ALA A 81 0.73 -29.52 6.82
CA ALA A 81 1.74 -30.53 7.18
C ALA A 81 3.17 -30.05 6.92
N GLU A 82 3.36 -29.19 5.92
CA GLU A 82 4.67 -28.61 5.57
C GLU A 82 4.98 -27.31 6.32
N HIS A 83 3.95 -26.62 6.82
CA HIS A 83 4.07 -25.40 7.60
C HIS A 83 4.40 -25.69 9.08
N THR A 84 5.58 -26.26 9.33
CA THR A 84 5.99 -26.74 10.66
C THR A 84 6.40 -25.63 11.65
N VAL A 85 6.71 -24.44 11.15
CA VAL A 85 7.07 -23.26 11.94
C VAL A 85 6.43 -22.00 11.35
N ASN A 86 6.11 -21.02 12.20
CA ASN A 86 5.36 -19.81 11.81
C ASN A 86 6.07 -18.90 10.79
N ASN A 87 7.35 -19.16 10.47
CA ASN A 87 8.14 -18.43 9.49
C ASN A 87 8.43 -19.24 8.21
N THR A 88 7.78 -20.39 8.02
CA THR A 88 7.88 -21.16 6.77
C THR A 88 7.22 -20.39 5.63
N LEU A 89 8.01 -20.00 4.63
CA LEU A 89 7.47 -19.35 3.42
C LEU A 89 6.67 -20.34 2.56
N GLY A 90 7.10 -21.61 2.50
CA GLY A 90 6.54 -22.60 1.59
C GLY A 90 7.09 -22.46 0.17
N ASN A 91 6.36 -23.00 -0.81
CA ASN A 91 6.65 -22.87 -2.23
C ASN A 91 6.47 -21.41 -2.67
N PRO A 92 7.50 -20.74 -3.20
CA PRO A 92 7.39 -19.36 -3.65
C PRO A 92 6.31 -19.19 -4.72
N LEU A 93 5.47 -18.17 -4.56
CA LEU A 93 4.38 -17.86 -5.50
C LEU A 93 4.60 -16.54 -6.23
N PHE A 94 4.75 -15.47 -5.46
CA PHE A 94 4.63 -14.11 -5.99
C PHE A 94 5.44 -13.13 -5.13
N ASN A 95 6.06 -12.14 -5.76
CA ASN A 95 6.74 -11.05 -5.06
C ASN A 95 6.12 -9.72 -5.50
N ALA A 96 5.69 -8.92 -4.53
CA ALA A 96 5.17 -7.58 -4.75
C ALA A 96 6.16 -6.54 -4.22
N ASP A 97 6.70 -5.71 -5.11
CA ASP A 97 7.49 -4.54 -4.74
C ASP A 97 6.53 -3.37 -4.45
N LEU A 98 6.43 -2.98 -3.17
CA LEU A 98 5.51 -1.94 -2.74
C LEU A 98 6.01 -0.53 -3.09
N LEU A 99 7.33 -0.35 -3.29
CA LEU A 99 7.88 0.90 -3.78
C LEU A 99 7.53 1.10 -5.26
N ALA A 100 7.72 0.07 -6.08
CA ALA A 100 7.34 0.09 -7.50
C ALA A 100 5.84 0.32 -7.69
N MET A 101 5.00 -0.22 -6.80
CA MET A 101 3.55 0.01 -6.78
C MET A 101 3.14 1.42 -6.30
N ARG A 102 4.10 2.30 -5.99
CA ARG A 102 3.88 3.63 -5.37
C ARG A 102 3.09 3.54 -4.07
N ARG A 103 3.29 2.46 -3.31
CA ARG A 103 2.70 2.19 -1.99
C ARG A 103 3.73 2.34 -0.87
N SER A 104 4.81 3.08 -1.12
CA SER A 104 5.82 3.46 -0.12
C SER A 104 5.25 4.31 1.03
N SER A 105 4.10 4.96 0.79
CA SER A 105 3.29 5.66 1.79
C SER A 105 1.81 5.39 1.52
N THR A 106 1.16 4.63 2.40
CA THR A 106 -0.28 4.33 2.33
C THR A 106 -1.07 5.10 3.40
N GLY A 107 -0.37 5.75 4.34
CA GLY A 107 -0.98 6.17 5.60
C GLY A 107 -1.50 4.98 6.41
N PRO A 108 -2.19 5.24 7.54
CA PRO A 108 -2.92 4.19 8.24
C PRO A 108 -4.15 3.76 7.44
N GLY A 109 -4.44 2.46 7.39
CA GLY A 109 -5.57 1.93 6.64
C GLY A 109 -5.37 0.48 6.20
N GLN A 110 -5.79 0.17 4.98
CA GLN A 110 -5.65 -1.16 4.40
C GLN A 110 -4.97 -1.11 3.03
N LEU A 111 -4.13 -2.11 2.77
CA LEU A 111 -3.52 -2.36 1.46
C LEU A 111 -3.89 -3.77 1.03
N THR A 112 -4.61 -3.90 -0.08
CA THR A 112 -4.92 -5.21 -0.67
C THR A 112 -3.99 -5.48 -1.84
N ILE A 113 -3.36 -6.65 -1.82
CA ILE A 113 -2.53 -7.18 -2.91
C ILE A 113 -3.27 -8.39 -3.50
N GLN A 114 -3.49 -8.37 -4.82
CA GLN A 114 -4.08 -9.49 -5.54
C GLN A 114 -2.97 -10.49 -5.86
N VAL A 115 -2.89 -11.58 -5.09
CA VAL A 115 -1.88 -12.62 -5.28
C VAL A 115 -2.39 -13.59 -6.34
N PRO A 116 -1.70 -13.79 -7.46
CA PRO A 116 -2.10 -14.84 -8.41
C PRO A 116 -1.93 -16.20 -7.73
N ILE A 117 -3.03 -16.96 -7.65
CA ILE A 117 -3.03 -18.36 -7.17
C ILE A 117 -3.97 -19.13 -8.08
N SER A 118 -3.43 -19.95 -8.98
CA SER A 118 -4.18 -20.79 -9.90
C SER A 118 -4.23 -22.25 -9.43
N ASN A 119 -4.97 -23.09 -10.17
CA ASN A 119 -5.02 -24.53 -9.92
C ASN A 119 -3.64 -25.19 -9.90
N SER A 120 -2.69 -24.74 -10.72
CA SER A 120 -1.34 -25.31 -10.78
C SER A 120 -0.50 -25.01 -9.54
N ASP A 121 -0.82 -23.92 -8.83
CA ASP A 121 -0.14 -23.54 -7.59
C ASP A 121 -0.60 -24.41 -6.41
N LEU A 122 -1.80 -24.99 -6.52
CA LEU A 122 -2.38 -25.91 -5.54
C LEU A 122 -1.86 -27.34 -5.77
N TYR A 123 -0.57 -27.53 -5.55
CA TYR A 123 0.16 -28.78 -5.85
C TYR A 123 -0.37 -30.04 -5.14
N ASN A 124 -1.16 -29.90 -4.08
CA ASN A 124 -1.81 -31.01 -3.38
C ASN A 124 -3.32 -31.11 -3.69
N GLY A 125 -3.78 -30.45 -4.76
CA GLY A 125 -5.19 -30.38 -5.16
C GLY A 125 -6.04 -29.50 -4.25
N ALA A 126 -7.36 -29.74 -4.23
CA ALA A 126 -8.27 -29.08 -3.31
C ALA A 126 -7.96 -29.46 -1.86
N GLY A 127 -8.02 -28.51 -0.93
CA GLY A 127 -7.70 -28.76 0.48
C GLY A 127 -7.33 -27.50 1.25
N THR A 128 -6.82 -27.68 2.46
CA THR A 128 -6.35 -26.58 3.29
C THR A 128 -4.93 -26.21 2.90
N TYR A 129 -4.68 -24.91 2.75
CA TYR A 129 -3.38 -24.33 2.50
C TYR A 129 -3.07 -23.20 3.50
N VAL A 130 -1.79 -22.93 3.68
CA VAL A 130 -1.26 -21.79 4.43
C VAL A 130 -0.50 -20.90 3.44
N LEU A 131 -1.03 -19.70 3.21
CA LEU A 131 -0.35 -18.63 2.49
C LEU A 131 0.49 -17.83 3.48
N THR A 132 1.79 -17.76 3.24
CA THR A 132 2.71 -16.93 4.02
C THR A 132 3.06 -15.69 3.21
N ALA A 133 2.84 -14.52 3.79
CA ALA A 133 3.32 -13.23 3.30
C ALA A 133 4.49 -12.77 4.17
N ALA A 134 5.71 -12.85 3.64
CA ALA A 134 6.91 -12.31 4.25
C ALA A 134 7.10 -10.85 3.82
N VAL A 135 6.86 -9.92 4.74
CA VAL A 135 7.10 -8.49 4.51
C VAL A 135 8.58 -8.21 4.73
N LEU A 136 9.28 -7.90 3.65
CA LEU A 136 10.70 -7.59 3.62
C LEU A 136 10.88 -6.08 3.69
N ARG A 137 11.68 -5.61 4.66
CA ARG A 137 11.90 -4.19 4.89
C ARG A 137 13.39 -3.94 5.05
N ALA A 138 13.90 -2.96 4.30
CA ALA A 138 15.23 -2.41 4.51
C ALA A 138 15.12 -0.97 5.02
N THR A 139 15.66 -0.71 6.21
CA THR A 139 15.75 0.63 6.83
C THR A 139 17.20 0.96 7.17
N GLY A 140 17.47 2.18 7.61
CA GLY A 140 18.79 2.59 8.12
C GLY A 140 19.41 3.74 7.34
N ASN A 141 20.69 3.65 7.01
CA ASN A 141 21.37 4.60 6.11
C ASN A 141 22.33 3.85 5.17
N GLN A 142 22.93 4.56 4.22
CA GLN A 142 23.83 3.97 3.21
C GLN A 142 25.02 3.19 3.80
N ASN A 143 25.36 3.41 5.08
CA ASN A 143 26.47 2.75 5.77
C ASN A 143 26.01 1.65 6.74
N ALA A 144 24.71 1.50 6.98
CA ALA A 144 24.14 0.53 7.89
C ALA A 144 22.69 0.20 7.49
N TYR A 145 22.52 -0.88 6.72
CA TYR A 145 21.21 -1.42 6.39
C TYR A 145 20.73 -2.38 7.48
N LEU A 146 19.53 -2.12 7.98
CA LEU A 146 18.80 -3.05 8.83
C LEU A 146 17.75 -3.76 8.00
N PHE A 147 17.99 -5.03 7.74
CA PHE A 147 17.04 -5.90 7.07
C PHE A 147 16.17 -6.62 8.08
N ARG A 148 14.86 -6.66 7.82
CA ARG A 148 13.90 -7.44 8.60
C ARG A 148 12.89 -8.10 7.68
N ALA A 149 12.59 -9.36 7.96
CA ALA A 149 11.50 -10.11 7.35
C ALA A 149 10.45 -10.42 8.43
N ASP A 150 9.22 -9.97 8.21
CA ASP A 150 8.10 -10.23 9.11
C ASP A 150 7.08 -11.15 8.43
N PRO A 151 6.94 -12.41 8.90
CA PRO A 151 5.99 -13.33 8.32
C PRO A 151 4.57 -13.08 8.86
N PHE A 152 3.60 -13.15 7.96
CA PHE A 152 2.19 -13.18 8.27
C PHE A 152 1.54 -14.36 7.55
N THR A 153 0.64 -15.08 8.20
CA THR A 153 0.04 -16.30 7.65
C THR A 153 -1.46 -16.18 7.51
N ILE A 154 -2.00 -16.74 6.43
CA ILE A 154 -3.43 -16.94 6.21
C ILE A 154 -3.65 -18.42 5.92
N THR A 155 -4.43 -19.08 6.76
CA THR A 155 -4.93 -20.42 6.46
C THR A 155 -6.26 -20.30 5.72
N PHE A 156 -6.40 -21.02 4.61
CA PHE A 156 -7.63 -21.03 3.81
C PHE A 156 -7.89 -22.40 3.20
N ASN A 157 -9.16 -22.67 2.88
CA ASN A 157 -9.55 -23.87 2.13
C ASN A 157 -9.67 -23.53 0.65
N ALA A 158 -8.95 -24.25 -0.20
CA ALA A 158 -8.97 -24.11 -1.65
C ALA A 158 -9.86 -25.19 -2.29
N THR A 159 -10.66 -24.79 -3.28
CA THR A 159 -11.36 -25.68 -4.21
C THR A 159 -10.91 -25.42 -5.64
N LEU A 160 -11.00 -26.43 -6.49
CA LEU A 160 -10.65 -26.34 -7.90
C LEU A 160 -11.91 -26.09 -8.73
N SER A 161 -11.76 -25.26 -9.77
CA SER A 161 -12.78 -25.03 -10.81
C SER A 161 -12.69 -26.06 -11.92
#